data_AF-A6JCC8-F1
#
_entry.id   AF-A6JCC8-F1
#
_cell.length_a   1.000
_cell.length_b   1.000
_cell.length_c   1.000
_cell.angle_alpha   90.00
_cell.angle_beta   90.00
_cell.angle_gamma   90.00
#
_symmetry.space_group_name_H-M   'P 1'
#
loop_
_entity.id
_entity.type
_entity.pdbx_description
1 polymer ?
#
loop_
_entity_poly.entity_id
_entity_poly.type
_entity_poly.pdbx_seq_one_letter_code
_entity_poly.pdbx_strand_id
1 'polypeptide(L)'
;MKGKKSKKISLKYTAARLHEKGVLLEIEDLQANQFKNVIFEIGPTEEVGDFEVKAKFMGVQMETFMLHYQDLLQLQYEGVAVMKLFDRAKVNVNLLIFLLNKKFYGK
;
A
#
# COMPACT_ATOMS: atom_id res chain seq x y z
N MET A 1 -13.43 -9.57 29.98
CA MET A 1 -14.25 -9.92 28.80
C MET A 1 -13.39 -9.73 27.55
N LYS A 2 -13.04 -10.81 26.83
CA LYS A 2 -12.20 -10.74 25.63
C LYS A 2 -13.03 -10.18 24.47
N GLY A 3 -12.94 -8.88 24.23
CA GLY A 3 -13.59 -8.21 23.11
C GLY A 3 -13.21 -8.89 21.79
N LYS A 4 -14.21 -9.13 20.93
CA LYS A 4 -14.07 -9.68 19.58
C LYS A 4 -12.92 -8.96 18.86
N LYS A 5 -11.77 -9.62 18.71
CA LYS A 5 -10.73 -9.20 17.75
C LYS A 5 -11.40 -9.26 16.38
N SER A 6 -11.87 -8.12 15.87
CA SER A 6 -12.14 -7.98 14.44
C SER A 6 -10.89 -8.47 13.75
N LYS A 7 -11.00 -9.53 12.94
CA LYS A 7 -9.87 -10.03 12.16
C LYS A 7 -9.33 -8.82 11.42
N LYS A 8 -8.10 -8.39 11.74
CA LYS A 8 -7.38 -7.38 10.98
C LYS A 8 -7.14 -7.99 9.61
N ILE A 9 -8.10 -7.82 8.71
CA ILE A 9 -8.06 -8.41 7.37
C ILE A 9 -7.04 -7.58 6.59
N SER A 10 -5.92 -8.19 6.25
CA SER A 10 -5.00 -7.63 5.27
C SER A 10 -5.65 -7.63 3.90
N LEU A 11 -5.50 -6.53 3.17
CA LEU A 11 -5.97 -6.39 1.81
C LEU A 11 -4.88 -6.80 0.85
N LYS A 12 -5.23 -7.66 -0.11
CA LYS A 12 -4.31 -8.11 -1.14
C LYS A 12 -4.69 -7.47 -2.47
N TYR A 13 -3.73 -6.78 -3.08
CA TYR A 13 -3.86 -6.21 -4.42
C TYR A 13 -2.71 -6.66 -5.28
N THR A 14 -2.99 -7.05 -6.52
CA THR A 14 -1.94 -7.21 -7.53
C THR A 14 -1.39 -5.83 -7.90
N ALA A 15 -0.11 -5.75 -8.25
CA ALA A 15 0.46 -4.51 -8.76
C ALA A 15 -0.28 -4.03 -10.01
N ALA A 16 -0.71 -4.97 -10.87
CA ALA A 16 -1.51 -4.66 -12.06
C ALA A 16 -2.79 -3.90 -11.71
N ARG A 17 -3.50 -4.33 -10.65
CA ARG A 17 -4.74 -3.67 -10.22
C ARG A 17 -4.50 -2.31 -9.57
N LEU A 18 -3.39 -2.13 -8.85
CA LEU A 18 -3.03 -0.81 -8.33
C LEU A 18 -2.63 0.13 -9.45
N HIS A 19 -1.98 -0.39 -10.49
CA HIS A 19 -1.58 0.35 -11.67
C HIS A 19 -2.78 0.82 -12.50
N GLU A 20 -3.74 -0.07 -12.77
CA GLU A 20 -5.02 0.28 -13.41
C GLU A 20 -5.80 1.37 -12.64
N LYS A 21 -5.65 1.42 -11.31
CA LYS A 21 -6.26 2.45 -10.45
C LYS A 21 -5.47 3.76 -10.40
N GLY A 22 -4.28 3.81 -11.01
CA GLY A 22 -3.35 4.93 -10.90
C GLY A 22 -2.66 5.07 -9.54
N VAL A 23 -2.90 4.14 -8.60
CA VAL A 23 -2.25 4.15 -7.28
C VAL A 23 -0.77 3.80 -7.42
N LEU A 24 -0.47 2.79 -8.22
CA LEU A 24 0.90 2.43 -8.62
C LEU A 24 1.18 3.04 -9.99
N LEU A 25 2.35 3.66 -10.16
CA LEU A 25 2.76 4.26 -11.42
C LEU A 25 3.75 3.35 -12.15
N GLU A 26 4.79 2.90 -11.44
CA GLU A 26 5.80 2.01 -11.99
C GLU A 26 6.51 1.24 -10.87
N ILE A 27 7.20 0.18 -11.25
CA ILE A 27 8.15 -0.54 -10.40
C ILE A 27 9.47 -0.59 -11.17
N GLU A 28 10.53 -0.08 -10.56
CA GLU A 28 11.88 -0.08 -11.13
C GLU A 28 12.33 -1.51 -11.49
N ASP A 29 12.97 -1.65 -12.64
CA ASP A 29 13.41 -2.92 -13.23
C ASP A 29 12.32 -3.97 -13.50
N LEU A 30 11.05 -3.59 -13.45
CA LEU A 30 9.94 -4.51 -13.69
C LEU A 30 9.00 -3.99 -14.80
N GLN A 31 8.77 -4.83 -15.81
CA GLN A 31 7.86 -4.48 -16.89
C GLN A 31 6.39 -4.61 -16.45
N ALA A 32 5.50 -3.81 -17.03
CA ALA A 32 4.07 -3.81 -16.68
C ALA A 32 3.39 -5.18 -16.86
N ASN A 33 3.84 -6.00 -17.83
CA ASN A 33 3.35 -7.38 -18.04
C ASN A 33 3.68 -8.33 -16.86
N GLN A 34 4.69 -8.00 -16.05
CA GLN A 34 5.09 -8.76 -14.85
C GLN A 34 4.34 -8.31 -13.60
N PHE A 35 3.59 -7.20 -13.64
CA PHE A 35 2.86 -6.68 -12.47
C PHE A 35 1.80 -7.66 -11.94
N LYS A 36 1.30 -8.58 -12.78
CA LYS A 36 0.40 -9.66 -12.34
C LYS A 36 1.05 -10.63 -11.35
N ASN A 37 2.38 -10.71 -11.33
CA ASN A 37 3.16 -11.59 -10.46
C ASN A 37 3.53 -10.92 -9.13
N VAL A 38 3.29 -9.60 -8.99
CA VAL A 38 3.54 -8.84 -7.76
C VAL A 38 2.22 -8.69 -7.01
N ILE A 39 2.23 -9.02 -5.72
CA ILE A 39 1.11 -8.84 -4.80
C ILE A 39 1.58 -7.95 -3.66
N PHE A 40 0.84 -6.85 -3.44
CA PHE A 40 0.95 -6.02 -2.25
C PHE A 40 -0.11 -6.45 -1.24
N GLU A 41 0.33 -6.74 -0.02
CA GLU A 41 -0.52 -7.06 1.12
C GLU A 41 -0.44 -5.92 2.13
N ILE A 42 -1.55 -5.21 2.33
CA ILE A 42 -1.65 -4.04 3.22
C ILE A 42 -2.49 -4.43 4.43
N GLY A 43 -1.91 -4.41 5.62
CA GLY A 43 -2.60 -4.74 6.87
C GLY A 43 -2.54 -3.59 7.88
N PRO A 44 -3.58 -3.38 8.70
CA PRO A 44 -3.52 -2.42 9.79
C PRO A 44 -2.67 -3.00 10.94
N THR A 45 -1.93 -2.13 11.62
CA THR A 45 -1.13 -2.53 12.79
C THR A 45 -1.92 -2.34 14.09
N GLU A 46 -1.28 -2.46 15.25
CA GLU A 46 -1.91 -2.13 16.55
C GLU A 46 -2.13 -0.63 16.73
N GLU A 47 -1.29 0.19 16.09
CA GLU A 47 -1.37 1.64 16.13
C GLU A 47 -2.29 2.17 15.02
N VAL A 48 -3.18 3.10 15.37
CA VAL A 48 -4.12 3.68 14.42
C VAL A 48 -3.38 4.68 13.54
N GLY A 49 -3.41 4.45 12.23
CA GLY A 49 -2.63 5.25 11.28
C GLY A 49 -1.44 4.51 10.70
N ASP A 50 -1.04 3.39 11.32
CA ASP A 50 0.10 2.62 10.87
C ASP A 50 -0.33 1.36 10.13
N PHE A 51 0.26 1.18 8.95
CA PHE A 51 -0.02 0.08 8.05
C PHE A 51 1.25 -0.70 7.74
N GLU A 52 1.16 -2.02 7.81
CA GLU A 52 2.19 -2.92 7.33
C GLU A 52 1.91 -3.24 5.86
N VAL A 53 2.85 -2.89 4.97
CA VAL A 53 2.79 -3.17 3.54
C VAL A 53 3.83 -4.23 3.21
N LYS A 54 3.39 -5.39 2.72
CA LYS A 54 4.25 -6.49 2.29
C LYS A 54 4.20 -6.63 0.78
N ALA A 55 5.36 -6.66 0.14
CA ALA A 55 5.48 -6.97 -1.28
C ALA A 55 5.85 -8.45 -1.46
N LYS A 56 5.09 -9.16 -2.30
CA LYS A 56 5.35 -10.55 -2.70
C LYS A 56 5.54 -10.62 -4.20
N PHE A 57 6.62 -11.23 -4.65
CA PHE A 57 6.87 -11.52 -6.06
C PHE A 57 6.82 -13.04 -6.27
N MET A 58 5.91 -13.50 -7.15
CA MET A 58 5.72 -14.93 -7.42
C MET A 58 5.49 -15.78 -6.16
N GLY A 59 4.84 -15.21 -5.14
CA GLY A 59 4.55 -15.87 -3.87
C GLY A 59 5.64 -15.74 -2.80
N VAL A 60 6.83 -15.27 -3.15
CA VAL A 60 7.94 -15.02 -2.22
C VAL A 60 7.83 -13.60 -1.67
N GLN A 61 7.85 -13.44 -0.34
CA GLN A 61 7.89 -12.13 0.29
C GLN A 61 9.27 -11.51 0.08
N MET A 62 9.29 -10.32 -0.52
CA MET A 62 10.53 -9.60 -0.84
C MET A 62 10.85 -8.62 0.27
N GLU A 63 9.88 -7.76 0.60
CA GLU A 63 10.09 -6.63 1.50
C GLU A 63 8.83 -6.35 2.32
N THR A 64 9.04 -5.78 3.51
CA THR A 64 7.99 -5.26 4.39
C THR A 64 8.32 -3.80 4.69
N PHE A 65 7.33 -2.93 4.54
CA PHE A 65 7.44 -1.50 4.79
C PHE A 65 6.36 -1.07 5.78
N MET A 66 6.75 -0.27 6.76
CA MET A 66 5.83 0.36 7.69
C MET A 66 5.43 1.71 7.13
N LEU A 67 4.14 1.86 6.85
CA LEU A 67 3.57 3.07 6.28
C LEU A 67 2.82 3.83 7.37
N HIS A 68 3.34 4.99 7.73
CA HIS A 68 2.69 5.92 8.63
C HIS A 68 1.76 6.83 7.84
N TYR A 69 0.47 6.86 8.20
CA TYR A 69 -0.51 7.70 7.52
C TYR A 69 -0.20 9.20 7.67
N GLN A 70 0.45 9.60 8.77
CA GLN A 70 0.89 10.98 8.97
C GLN A 70 1.90 11.43 7.91
N ASP A 71 2.87 10.57 7.55
CA ASP A 71 3.86 10.87 6.51
C ASP A 71 3.18 11.11 5.16
N LEU A 72 2.14 10.34 4.84
CA LEU A 72 1.35 10.55 3.62
C LEU A 72 0.66 11.92 3.59
N LEU A 73 0.10 12.35 4.73
CA LEU A 73 -0.53 13.66 4.84
C LEU A 73 0.50 14.78 4.72
N GLN A 74 1.69 14.60 5.29
CA GLN A 74 2.78 15.56 5.15
C GLN A 74 3.22 15.69 3.69
N LEU A 75 3.46 14.56 3.00
CA LEU A 75 3.80 14.56 1.57
C LEU A 75 2.73 15.26 0.74
N GLN A 76 1.45 15.02 1.03
CA GLN A 76 0.35 15.71 0.37
C GLN A 76 0.37 17.23 0.64
N TYR A 77 0.61 17.66 1.88
CA TYR A 77 0.69 19.07 2.25
C TYR A 77 1.85 19.79 1.56
N GLU A 78 3.00 19.12 1.45
CA GLU A 78 4.19 19.62 0.74
C GLU A 78 4.01 19.63 -0.79
N GLY A 79 2.90 19.10 -1.31
CA GLY A 79 2.62 19.02 -2.75
C GLY A 79 3.34 17.87 -3.46
N VAL A 80 3.90 16.91 -2.71
CA VAL A 80 4.56 15.72 -3.26
C VAL A 80 3.49 14.73 -3.72
N ALA A 81 3.29 14.68 -5.04
CA ALA A 81 2.27 13.81 -5.64
C ALA A 81 2.68 12.32 -5.71
N VAL A 82 3.98 12.03 -5.67
CA VAL A 82 4.55 10.69 -5.90
C VAL A 82 5.58 10.35 -4.83
N MET A 83 5.50 9.16 -4.26
CA MET A 83 6.51 8.60 -3.36
C MET A 83 7.03 7.27 -3.87
N LYS A 84 8.21 6.86 -3.40
CA LYS A 84 8.76 5.52 -3.65
C LYS A 84 8.47 4.61 -2.45
N LEU A 85 7.85 3.47 -2.70
CA LEU A 85 7.79 2.34 -1.77
C LEU A 85 8.90 1.36 -2.12
N PHE A 86 9.57 0.81 -1.09
CA PHE A 86 10.64 -0.19 -1.29
C PHE A 86 11.79 0.31 -2.19
N ASP A 87 12.00 1.63 -2.23
CA ASP A 87 12.91 2.34 -3.15
C ASP A 87 12.73 2.08 -4.66
N ARG A 88 11.75 1.25 -5.05
CA ARG A 88 11.54 0.75 -6.41
C ARG A 88 10.16 1.08 -6.98
N ALA A 89 9.11 1.06 -6.15
CA ALA A 89 7.73 1.19 -6.61
C ALA A 89 7.24 2.64 -6.45
N LYS A 90 7.03 3.36 -7.55
CA LYS A 90 6.46 4.71 -7.50
C LYS A 90 4.95 4.64 -7.34
N VAL A 91 4.42 5.33 -6.33
CA VAL A 91 2.99 5.37 -6.03
C VAL A 91 2.50 6.81 -5.92
N ASN A 92 1.25 7.02 -6.36
CA ASN A 92 0.57 8.30 -6.21
C ASN A 92 0.07 8.47 -4.78
N VAL A 93 0.54 9.51 -4.08
CA VAL A 93 0.25 9.78 -2.67
C VAL A 93 -1.25 9.97 -2.44
N ASN A 94 -1.90 10.81 -3.25
CA ASN A 94 -3.32 11.14 -3.10
C ASN A 94 -4.22 9.91 -3.30
N LEU A 95 -3.93 9.09 -4.31
CA LEU A 95 -4.71 7.90 -4.59
C LEU A 95 -4.45 6.79 -3.57
N LEU A 96 -3.24 6.72 -3.00
CA LEU A 96 -2.94 5.83 -1.89
C LEU A 96 -3.71 6.22 -0.63
N ILE A 97 -3.71 7.50 -0.26
CA ILE A 97 -4.53 8.04 0.84
C ILE A 97 -6.01 7.69 0.64
N PHE A 98 -6.54 7.95 -0.56
CA PHE A 98 -7.92 7.61 -0.89
C PHE A 98 -8.21 6.11 -0.75
N LEU A 99 -7.31 5.24 -1.23
CA LEU A 99 -7.45 3.79 -1.11
C LEU A 99 -7.50 3.34 0.35
N LEU A 100 -6.60 3.86 1.20
CA LEU A 100 -6.54 3.54 2.62
C LEU A 100 -7.81 4.02 3.34
N ASN A 101 -8.22 5.27 3.10
CA ASN A 101 -9.46 5.82 3.66
C ASN A 101 -10.68 4.99 3.31
N LYS A 102 -10.84 4.66 2.02
CA LYS A 102 -11.98 3.87 1.56
C LYS A 102 -12.02 2.46 2.16
N LYS A 103 -10.86 1.89 2.53
CA LYS A 103 -10.77 0.48 2.92
C LYS A 103 -10.63 0.22 4.41
N PHE A 104 -10.02 1.13 5.15
CA PHE A 104 -9.75 0.97 6.57
C PHE A 104 -10.50 1.98 7.44
N TYR A 105 -10.90 3.13 6.88
CA TYR A 105 -11.60 4.20 7.62
C TYR A 105 -13.02 4.48 7.13
N GLY A 106 -13.41 3.93 5.99
CA GLY A 106 -14.77 4.00 5.46
C GLY A 106 -15.71 3.21 6.37
N LYS A 107 -16.41 3.92 7.26
CA LYS A 107 -17.67 3.46 7.84
C LYS A 107 -18.79 3.57 6.80
#